data_AF-A0A7J2J705-F1
#
_entry.id   AF-A0A7J2J705-F1
#
_cell.length_a   1.000
_cell.length_b   1.000
_cell.length_c   1.000
_cell.angle_alpha   90.00
_cell.angle_beta   90.00
_cell.angle_gamma   90.00
#
_symmetry.space_group_name_H-M   'P 1'
#
loop_
_entity.id
_entity.type
_entity.pdbx_description
1 polymer ?
#
loop_
_entity_poly.entity_id
_entity_poly.type
_entity_poly.pdbx_seq_one_letter_code
_entity_poly.pdbx_strand_id
1 'polypeptide(L)' 'MSKNETRTRIWRTFLVLFAVFLIFAGPTYIVYLIQKIGVSSAYSIAFGFALLILGIAIAYRLVKSGEIR' A
#
# COMPACT_ATOMS: atom_id res chain seq x y z
N MET A 1 0.29 -29.30 6.04
CA MET A 1 0.03 -28.06 5.26
C MET A 1 1.05 -28.00 4.14
N SER A 2 0.60 -27.84 2.90
CA SER A 2 1.51 -27.87 1.75
C SER A 2 2.40 -26.61 1.75
N LYS A 3 3.66 -26.72 1.30
CA LYS A 3 4.63 -25.59 1.23
C LYS A 3 4.02 -24.38 0.49
N ASN A 4 3.14 -24.68 -0.46
CA ASN A 4 2.40 -23.77 -1.32
C ASN A 4 1.40 -22.93 -0.53
N GLU A 5 0.64 -23.53 0.38
CA GLU A 5 -0.37 -22.83 1.19
C GLU A 5 0.28 -21.83 2.14
N THR A 6 1.39 -22.21 2.77
CA THR A 6 2.14 -21.32 3.67
C THR A 6 2.68 -20.11 2.91
N ARG A 7 3.23 -20.31 1.71
CA ARG A 7 3.72 -19.23 0.84
C ARG A 7 2.58 -18.27 0.46
N THR A 8 1.43 -18.79 0.06
CA THR A 8 0.25 -17.97 -0.28
C THR A 8 -0.24 -17.17 0.91
N ARG A 9 -0.26 -17.77 2.11
CA ARG A 9 -0.68 -17.09 3.34
C ARG A 9 0.28 -15.96 3.73
N ILE A 10 1.59 -16.18 3.66
CA ILE A 10 2.59 -15.14 3.93
C ILE A 10 2.47 -13.99 2.93
N TRP A 11 2.31 -14.32 1.64
CA TRP A 11 2.15 -13.31 0.59
C TRP A 11 0.91 -12.44 0.82
N ARG A 12 -0.21 -13.04 1.23
CA ARG A 12 -1.43 -12.30 1.60
C ARG A 12 -1.18 -11.34 2.76
N THR A 13 -0.59 -11.81 3.85
CA THR A 13 -0.30 -10.95 5.01
C THR A 13 0.59 -9.78 4.61
N PHE A 14 1.61 -10.04 3.77
CA PHE A 14 2.47 -8.98 3.26
C PHE A 14 1.68 -7.95 2.43
N LEU A 15 0.81 -8.40 1.52
CA LEU A 15 -0.02 -7.50 0.71
C LEU A 15 -0.98 -6.66 1.55
N VAL A 16 -1.55 -7.24 2.62
CA VAL A 16 -2.40 -6.49 3.58
C VAL A 16 -1.59 -5.39 4.26
N LEU A 17 -0.44 -5.74 4.85
CA LEU A 17 0.43 -4.77 5.52
C LEU A 17 0.91 -3.69 4.55
N PHE A 18 1.24 -4.09 3.32
CA PHE A 18 1.67 -3.16 2.29
C PHE A 18 0.54 -2.22 1.84
N ALA A 19 -0.69 -2.72 1.67
CA ALA A 19 -1.84 -1.89 1.34
C ALA A 19 -2.12 -0.86 2.45
N VAL A 20 -2.10 -1.29 3.72
CA VAL A 20 -2.25 -0.40 4.89
C VAL A 20 -1.13 0.64 4.90
N PHE A 21 0.12 0.23 4.69
CA PHE A 21 1.24 1.16 4.61
C PHE A 21 1.04 2.22 3.52
N LEU A 22 0.64 1.82 2.31
CA LEU A 22 0.39 2.75 1.21
C LEU A 22 -0.75 3.73 1.51
N ILE A 23 -1.86 3.26 2.10
CA ILE A 23 -3.04 4.07 2.42
C ILE A 23 -2.70 5.14 3.46
N PHE A 24 -1.97 4.77 4.52
CA PHE A 24 -1.72 5.69 5.63
C PHE A 24 -0.43 6.49 5.44
N ALA A 25 0.68 5.84 5.10
CA ALA A 25 1.98 6.49 4.97
C ALA A 25 2.14 7.23 3.64
N GLY A 26 1.49 6.76 2.57
CA GLY A 26 1.55 7.39 1.24
C GLY A 26 1.22 8.88 1.24
N PRO A 27 0.01 9.30 1.66
CA PRO A 27 -0.39 10.71 1.64
C PRO A 27 0.21 11.54 2.79
N THR A 28 0.85 10.92 3.79
CA THR A 28 1.38 11.61 4.98
C THR A 28 2.90 11.58 5.01
N TYR A 29 3.49 10.47 5.44
CA TYR A 29 4.90 10.33 5.74
C TYR A 29 5.76 10.34 4.47
N ILE A 30 5.30 9.70 3.40
CA ILE A 30 6.02 9.69 2.13
C ILE A 30 6.01 11.08 1.50
N VAL A 31 4.86 11.79 1.51
CA VAL A 31 4.80 13.19 1.09
C VAL A 31 5.80 14.04 1.87
N TYR A 32 5.83 13.90 3.20
CA TYR A 32 6.75 14.64 4.06
C TYR A 32 8.22 14.36 3.74
N LEU A 33 8.61 13.08 3.57
CA LEU A 33 9.98 12.70 3.23
C LEU A 33 10.40 13.25 1.87
N ILE A 34 9.51 13.18 0.87
CA ILE A 34 9.76 13.65 -0.49
C ILE A 34 9.92 15.18 -0.52
N GLN A 35 9.12 15.91 0.26
CA GLN A 35 9.30 17.35 0.42
C GLN A 35 10.63 17.68 1.11
N LYS A 36 11.03 16.88 2.11
CA LYS A 36 12.29 17.09 2.85
C LYS A 36 13.54 16.94 1.96
N ILE A 37 13.47 16.14 0.89
CA ILE A 37 14.55 16.02 -0.10
C ILE A 37 14.45 17.06 -1.23
N GLY A 38 13.56 18.05 -1.12
CA GLY A 38 13.49 19.22 -2.00
C GLY A 38 12.55 19.09 -3.20
N VAL A 39 11.72 18.06 -3.27
CA VAL A 39 10.71 17.93 -4.33
C VAL A 39 9.56 18.91 -4.07
N SER A 40 9.00 19.49 -5.14
CA SER A 40 7.91 20.45 -5.01
C SER A 40 6.72 19.86 -4.25
N SER A 41 6.01 20.70 -3.49
CA SER A 41 4.84 20.28 -2.72
C SER A 41 3.78 19.64 -3.62
N ALA A 42 3.54 20.20 -4.81
CA ALA A 42 2.55 19.69 -5.74
C ALA A 42 2.88 18.26 -6.22
N TYR A 43 4.12 18.01 -6.63
CA TYR A 43 4.55 16.66 -7.06
C TYR A 43 4.55 15.66 -5.89
N SER A 44 4.97 16.11 -4.70
CA SER A 44 4.99 15.28 -3.50
C SER A 44 3.58 14.83 -3.12
N ILE A 45 2.62 15.76 -3.08
CA ILE A 45 1.21 15.48 -2.76
C ILE A 45 0.60 14.56 -3.82
N ALA A 46 0.81 14.86 -5.11
CA ALA A 46 0.31 14.02 -6.21
C ALA A 46 0.83 12.57 -6.09
N PHE A 47 2.11 12.39 -5.76
CA PHE A 47 2.69 11.08 -5.52
C PHE A 47 2.06 10.37 -4.32
N GLY A 48 1.84 11.08 -3.20
CA GLY A 48 1.16 10.53 -2.03
C GLY A 48 -0.26 10.05 -2.33
N PHE A 49 -1.02 10.80 -3.12
CA PHE A 49 -2.35 10.37 -3.58
C PHE A 49 -2.30 9.18 -4.54
N ALA A 50 -1.30 9.12 -5.42
CA ALA A 50 -1.10 7.95 -6.27
C ALA A 50 -0.85 6.67 -5.43
N LEU A 51 -0.05 6.78 -4.36
CA LEU A 51 0.16 5.67 -3.42
C LEU A 51 -1.13 5.28 -2.67
N LEU A 52 -1.94 6.26 -2.26
CA LEU A 52 -3.24 6.00 -1.64
C LEU A 52 -4.16 5.20 -2.57
N ILE A 53 -4.30 5.63 -3.83
CA ILE A 53 -5.12 4.94 -4.84
C ILE A 53 -4.60 3.52 -5.05
N LEU A 54 -3.28 3.34 -5.14
CA LEU A 54 -2.68 2.02 -5.29
C LEU A 54 -2.96 1.12 -4.08
N GLY A 55 -2.83 1.64 -2.86
CA GLY A 55 -3.14 0.92 -1.63
C GLY A 55 -4.60 0.48 -1.56
N ILE A 56 -5.55 1.37 -1.92
CA ILE A 56 -6.97 1.05 -2.03
C ILE A 56 -7.22 -0.02 -3.11
N ALA A 57 -6.56 0.08 -4.26
CA ALA A 57 -6.71 -0.91 -5.33
C ALA A 57 -6.24 -2.30 -4.90
N ILE A 58 -5.13 -2.39 -4.16
CA ILE A 58 -4.63 -3.65 -3.59
C ILE A 58 -5.62 -4.18 -2.56
N ALA A 59 -6.07 -3.35 -1.61
CA ALA A 59 -7.03 -3.73 -0.60
C ALA A 59 -8.35 -4.23 -1.22
N TYR A 60 -8.87 -3.52 -2.23
CA TYR A 60 -10.05 -3.92 -2.98
C TYR A 60 -9.89 -5.28 -3.65
N ARG A 61 -8.71 -5.54 -4.26
CA ARG A 61 -8.44 -6.86 -4.84
C ARG A 61 -8.39 -7.96 -3.80
N LEU A 62 -7.79 -7.72 -2.62
CA LEU A 62 -7.74 -8.67 -1.50
C LEU A 62 -9.14 -8.97 -0.93
N VAL A 63 -10.01 -7.97 -0.87
CA VAL A 63 -11.42 -8.17 -0.49
C VAL A 63 -12.16 -8.98 -1.57
N LYS A 64 -12.01 -8.59 -2.84
CA LYS A 64 -12.66 -9.24 -3.97
C LYS A 64 -12.23 -10.70 -4.17
N SER A 65 -10.98 -11.04 -3.87
CA SER A 65 -10.47 -12.42 -3.90
C SER A 65 -10.99 -13.28 -2.73
N GLY A 66 -11.78 -12.71 -1.81
CA GLY A 66 -12.24 -13.38 -0.60
C GLY A 66 -11.12 -13.62 0.41
N GLU A 67 -10.00 -12.92 0.27
CA GLU A 67 -8.82 -13.06 1.14
C GLU A 67 -8.96 -12.22 2.42
N ILE A 68 -9.81 -11.20 2.38
CA ILE A 68 -10.29 -10.44 3.54
C ILE A 68 -11.82 -10.49 3.47
N ARG A 69 -12.46 -11.02 4.52
CA ARG A 69 -13.91 -11.02 4.68
C ARG A 69 -14.36 -9.79 5.45
#